data_AF-A0A2A7DZI8-F1
#
_entry.id   AF-A0A2A7DZI8-F1
#
_cell.length_a   1.000
_cell.length_b   1.000
_cell.length_c   1.000
_cell.angle_alpha   90.00
_cell.angle_beta   90.00
_cell.angle_gamma   90.00
#
_symmetry.space_group_name_H-M   'P 1'
#
loop_
_entity.id
_entity.type
_entity.pdbx_description
1 polymer ?
#
loop_
_entity_poly.entity_id
_entity_poly.type
_entity_poly.pdbx_seq_one_letter_code
_entity_poly.pdbx_strand_id
1 'polypeptide(L)'
;MGLIYKVADQAWEFEHIHKLNYKTFVEEIPQHEETKERVRIDHFHEENTYLICLDDDKLVGMVALRGKRPFSLDNKISNLDFYLQEHGENVYEIRLLSVEREYRNGRALLGLIRFLHRYLLLNGYELALISATTRELPLYEQMGFKSFHSLVGTEEAAFQPMYVTPAMFEASSVGGIMTKEYTFLPGPVDIEDNVHKAFSAKPISHRSKSFQVTMENVKKRLLQMTKAKRVQLLLGTGTLANDAIALQLRSLKGKGLILTNGEFGNRLVGHAARAQLHFDTYKKEMGEPFIYTELEQIMETENYEWLWFVHHETSTGMLNELDELNILCNKYKVKLCVDCISSIGAIQIDLKDVYFASGVSGKAIKSFTGLSFVFHNHNVKVNETLPAYMDVGMYEENKSIPYSHSWNLIYALQEALKRFEDEMVFEKIKETYAYIEQAITTMGLKLVSPKEHAAPIIFTIQLNKGLSSKLVGDALALQGYIVHYESAYLQKNNWIQIACLNHYKERDMKRMLNCLQLCVLQSEVHI
;
A
#
# COMPACT_ATOMS: atom_id res chain seq x y z
N MET A 1 27.32 -12.37 -0.66
CA MET A 1 26.16 -11.45 -0.77
C MET A 1 25.81 -10.99 0.65
N GLY A 2 24.61 -10.44 0.92
CA GLY A 2 24.14 -10.21 2.29
C GLY A 2 23.22 -11.33 2.75
N LEU A 3 22.91 -11.39 4.05
CA LEU A 3 21.95 -12.36 4.62
C LEU A 3 20.59 -12.31 3.90
N ILE A 4 20.06 -13.48 3.53
CA ILE A 4 18.74 -13.67 2.89
C ILE A 4 17.79 -14.30 3.90
N TYR A 5 16.54 -13.86 3.93
CA TYR A 5 15.47 -14.44 4.75
C TYR A 5 14.36 -14.93 3.84
N LYS A 6 13.95 -16.19 3.96
CA LYS A 6 12.89 -16.78 3.13
C LYS A 6 12.13 -17.85 3.92
N VAL A 7 10.99 -18.27 3.36
CA VAL A 7 10.34 -19.52 3.77
C VAL A 7 11.10 -20.66 3.09
N ALA A 8 11.45 -21.71 3.83
CA ALA A 8 12.14 -22.87 3.26
C ALA A 8 11.20 -23.63 2.31
N ASP A 9 11.71 -23.99 1.14
CA ASP A 9 10.97 -24.69 0.09
C ASP A 9 11.84 -25.69 -0.69
N GLN A 10 13.13 -25.85 -0.36
CA GLN A 10 14.05 -26.77 -1.03
C GLN A 10 14.52 -27.91 -0.12
N ALA A 11 14.73 -29.10 -0.69
CA ALA A 11 15.14 -30.30 0.05
C ALA A 11 16.40 -30.09 0.90
N TRP A 12 17.43 -29.45 0.34
CA TRP A 12 18.68 -29.19 1.07
C TRP A 12 18.47 -28.24 2.26
N GLU A 13 17.52 -27.30 2.19
CA GLU A 13 17.21 -26.41 3.30
C GLU A 13 16.65 -27.20 4.48
N PHE A 14 15.73 -28.13 4.22
CA PHE A 14 15.16 -29.02 5.24
C PHE A 14 16.21 -29.94 5.87
N GLU A 15 17.11 -30.52 5.07
CA GLU A 15 18.22 -31.32 5.60
C GLU A 15 19.12 -30.51 6.55
N HIS A 16 19.42 -29.26 6.21
CA HIS A 16 20.25 -28.39 7.04
C HIS A 16 19.49 -27.89 8.29
N ILE A 17 18.19 -27.64 8.17
CA ILE A 17 17.31 -27.37 9.32
C ILE A 17 17.43 -28.50 10.35
N HIS A 18 17.39 -29.75 9.92
CA HIS A 18 17.45 -30.88 10.85
C HIS A 18 18.80 -31.04 11.53
N LYS A 19 19.90 -30.75 10.82
CA LYS A 19 21.26 -30.72 11.40
C LYS A 19 21.41 -29.58 12.41
N LEU A 20 20.89 -28.39 12.09
CA LEU A 20 20.94 -27.24 12.99
C LEU A 20 20.09 -27.46 14.26
N ASN A 21 18.93 -28.10 14.13
CA ASN A 21 18.12 -28.53 15.27
C ASN A 21 18.87 -29.53 16.16
N TYR A 22 19.57 -30.50 15.58
CA TYR A 22 20.35 -31.47 16.35
C TYR A 22 21.41 -30.76 17.19
N LYS A 23 22.21 -29.90 16.56
CA LYS A 23 23.23 -29.09 17.23
C LYS A 23 22.65 -28.27 18.38
N THR A 24 21.47 -27.66 18.18
CA THR A 24 20.87 -26.77 19.19
C THR A 24 20.17 -27.53 20.33
N PHE A 25 19.37 -28.55 20.03
CA PHE A 25 18.47 -29.22 20.99
C PHE A 25 18.92 -30.61 21.45
N VAL A 26 20.10 -31.05 21.01
CA VAL A 26 20.77 -32.26 21.52
C VAL A 26 22.13 -31.89 22.12
N GLU A 27 22.98 -31.20 21.36
CA GLU A 27 24.35 -30.92 21.80
C GLU A 27 24.45 -29.71 22.75
N GLU A 28 23.66 -28.66 22.54
CA GLU A 28 23.73 -27.41 23.34
C GLU A 28 22.72 -27.35 24.48
N ILE A 29 21.48 -27.74 24.18
CA ILE A 29 20.40 -27.86 25.14
C ILE A 29 20.06 -29.35 25.14
N PRO A 30 20.47 -30.14 26.15
CA PRO A 30 20.29 -31.59 26.16
C PRO A 30 18.82 -31.96 26.46
N GLN A 31 17.92 -31.60 25.54
CA GLN A 31 16.49 -31.86 25.63
C GLN A 31 16.14 -33.25 25.04
N HIS A 32 17.02 -33.79 24.20
CA HIS A 32 16.80 -35.01 23.44
C HIS A 32 18.05 -35.89 23.43
N GLU A 33 17.86 -37.19 23.19
CA GLU A 33 18.94 -38.18 23.15
C GLU A 33 19.81 -38.05 21.88
N GLU A 34 21.07 -38.45 21.98
CA GLU A 34 22.01 -38.46 20.85
C GLU A 34 21.61 -39.51 19.80
N THR A 35 21.70 -39.13 18.52
CA THR A 35 21.45 -40.02 17.38
C THR A 35 22.73 -40.16 16.54
N LYS A 36 22.92 -41.32 15.92
CA LYS A 36 24.14 -41.60 15.12
C LYS A 36 24.21 -40.72 13.88
N GLU A 37 23.06 -40.36 13.34
CA GLU A 37 22.90 -39.59 12.12
C GLU A 37 23.10 -38.09 12.35
N ARG A 38 23.11 -37.62 13.62
CA ARG A 38 23.24 -36.20 14.01
C ARG A 38 22.22 -35.29 13.34
N VAL A 39 20.98 -35.79 13.26
CA VAL A 39 19.84 -35.12 12.64
C VAL A 39 18.68 -35.13 13.63
N ARG A 40 17.98 -33.99 13.75
CA ARG A 40 16.77 -33.87 14.57
C ARG A 40 15.62 -33.28 13.75
N ILE A 41 14.66 -34.14 13.44
CA ILE A 41 13.40 -33.78 12.78
C ILE A 41 12.39 -33.41 13.86
N ASP A 42 11.71 -32.26 13.70
CA ASP A 42 10.63 -31.85 14.60
C ASP A 42 9.42 -32.78 14.41
N HIS A 43 8.74 -33.12 15.49
CA HIS A 43 7.59 -34.03 15.44
C HIS A 43 6.48 -33.56 14.48
N PHE A 44 6.35 -32.25 14.26
CA PHE A 44 5.35 -31.64 13.38
C PHE A 44 5.96 -31.15 12.06
N HIS A 45 7.12 -31.69 11.64
CA HIS A 45 7.84 -31.24 10.44
C HIS A 45 6.94 -31.06 9.21
N GLU A 46 6.11 -32.05 8.90
CA GLU A 46 5.21 -32.07 7.73
C GLU A 46 4.18 -30.92 7.71
N GLU A 47 3.89 -30.32 8.85
CA GLU A 47 2.91 -29.24 8.99
C GLU A 47 3.54 -27.92 9.45
N ASN A 48 4.84 -27.90 9.74
CA ASN A 48 5.54 -26.70 10.17
C ASN A 48 5.94 -25.86 8.95
N THR A 49 5.80 -24.55 9.09
CA THR A 49 6.47 -23.59 8.21
C THR A 49 7.83 -23.26 8.80
N TYR A 50 8.88 -23.33 7.99
CA TYR A 50 10.24 -22.96 8.40
C TYR A 50 10.63 -21.63 7.77
N LEU A 51 10.93 -20.64 8.60
CA LEU A 51 11.51 -19.37 8.19
C LEU A 51 13.02 -19.46 8.39
N ILE A 52 13.80 -19.23 7.34
CA ILE A 52 15.25 -19.47 7.36
C ILE A 52 16.04 -18.21 7.07
N CYS A 53 17.27 -18.19 7.56
CA CYS A 53 18.29 -17.21 7.23
C CYS A 53 19.45 -17.91 6.54
N LEU A 54 19.78 -17.44 5.35
CA LEU A 54 20.89 -17.92 4.53
C LEU A 54 22.00 -16.86 4.49
N ASP A 55 23.25 -17.31 4.58
CA ASP A 55 24.43 -16.54 4.24
C ASP A 55 25.08 -17.20 3.02
N ASP A 56 24.85 -16.60 1.85
CA ASP A 56 25.03 -17.26 0.54
C ASP A 56 24.28 -18.62 0.52
N ASP A 57 24.94 -19.73 0.26
CA ASP A 57 24.33 -21.07 0.20
C ASP A 57 24.39 -21.83 1.55
N LYS A 58 24.64 -21.11 2.65
CA LYS A 58 24.72 -21.70 4.00
C LYS A 58 23.51 -21.31 4.84
N LEU A 59 22.78 -22.30 5.36
CA LEU A 59 21.74 -22.06 6.36
C LEU A 59 22.39 -21.73 7.71
N VAL A 60 22.14 -20.51 8.19
CA VAL A 60 22.75 -19.97 9.43
C VAL A 60 21.75 -19.73 10.55
N GLY A 61 20.45 -19.78 10.25
CA GLY A 61 19.42 -19.76 11.28
C GLY A 61 18.04 -20.15 10.75
N MET A 62 17.16 -20.50 11.66
CA MET A 62 15.79 -20.90 11.37
C MET A 62 14.82 -20.60 12.51
N VAL A 63 13.55 -20.44 12.17
CA VAL A 63 12.40 -20.47 13.07
C VAL A 63 11.37 -21.44 12.51
N ALA A 64 10.87 -22.35 13.34
CA ALA A 64 9.75 -23.22 13.00
C ALA A 64 8.43 -22.66 13.55
N LEU A 65 7.41 -22.59 12.70
CA LEU A 65 6.07 -22.10 13.02
C LEU A 65 5.02 -23.15 12.74
N ARG A 66 3.97 -23.12 13.55
CA ARG A 66 2.80 -23.96 13.37
C ARG A 66 1.54 -23.13 13.53
N GLY A 67 0.77 -22.99 12.45
CA GLY A 67 -0.52 -22.29 12.45
C GLY A 67 -1.73 -23.21 12.66
N LYS A 68 -1.51 -24.52 12.82
CA LYS A 68 -2.57 -25.52 12.92
C LYS A 68 -2.40 -26.37 14.17
N ARG A 69 -3.49 -26.64 14.89
CA ARG A 69 -3.45 -27.51 16.07
C ARG A 69 -3.33 -29.00 15.72
N PRO A 70 -2.84 -29.85 16.64
CA PRO A 70 -2.44 -29.53 18.02
C PRO A 70 -1.06 -28.86 18.09
N PHE A 71 -0.89 -27.89 18.98
CA PHE A 71 0.38 -27.28 19.36
C PHE A 71 1.14 -28.17 20.35
N SER A 72 2.44 -27.94 20.53
CA SER A 72 3.20 -28.63 21.57
C SER A 72 2.68 -28.34 22.98
N LEU A 73 2.12 -27.13 23.19
CA LEU A 73 1.50 -26.72 24.45
C LEU A 73 0.20 -27.47 24.75
N ASP A 74 -0.55 -27.94 23.75
CA ASP A 74 -1.76 -28.77 23.98
C ASP A 74 -1.42 -30.07 24.73
N ASN A 75 -0.20 -30.58 24.57
CA ASN A 75 0.28 -31.76 25.29
C ASN A 75 0.87 -31.45 26.68
N LYS A 76 1.11 -30.18 26.99
CA LYS A 76 1.78 -29.73 28.21
C LYS A 76 0.85 -29.02 29.20
N ILE A 77 -0.24 -28.44 28.70
CA ILE A 77 -1.19 -27.64 29.47
C ILE A 77 -2.59 -28.23 29.29
N SER A 78 -3.19 -28.68 30.39
CA SER A 78 -4.60 -29.09 30.39
C SER A 78 -5.49 -27.87 30.14
N ASN A 79 -6.38 -27.96 29.14
CA ASN A 79 -7.32 -26.90 28.76
C ASN A 79 -6.62 -25.59 28.33
N LEU A 80 -5.69 -25.71 27.37
CA LEU A 80 -5.00 -24.55 26.79
C LEU A 80 -5.99 -23.48 26.30
N ASP A 81 -7.15 -23.88 25.79
CA ASP A 81 -8.20 -22.98 25.29
C ASP A 81 -8.65 -21.95 26.32
N PHE A 82 -8.68 -22.30 27.61
CA PHE A 82 -9.01 -21.35 28.68
C PHE A 82 -8.13 -20.09 28.63
N TYR A 83 -6.86 -20.23 28.25
CA TYR A 83 -5.90 -19.14 28.17
C TYR A 83 -5.91 -18.41 26.82
N LEU A 84 -6.57 -18.97 25.80
CA LEU A 84 -6.58 -18.44 24.43
C LEU A 84 -7.90 -17.73 24.06
N GLN A 85 -8.95 -17.90 24.87
CA GLN A 85 -10.31 -17.41 24.61
C GLN A 85 -10.41 -15.91 24.26
N GLU A 86 -9.50 -15.07 24.75
CA GLU A 86 -9.54 -13.61 24.53
C GLU A 86 -8.77 -13.15 23.28
N HIS A 87 -8.14 -14.07 22.55
CA HIS A 87 -7.10 -13.72 21.57
C HIS A 87 -7.35 -14.23 20.14
N GLY A 88 -8.59 -14.64 19.83
CA GLY A 88 -9.04 -14.93 18.47
C GLY A 88 -8.74 -16.34 17.95
N GLU A 89 -9.01 -16.57 16.67
CA GLU A 89 -8.93 -17.89 16.03
C GLU A 89 -7.56 -18.14 15.36
N ASN A 90 -6.88 -17.07 14.91
CA ASN A 90 -5.62 -17.17 14.17
C ASN A 90 -4.41 -17.22 15.12
N VAL A 91 -4.22 -18.39 15.73
CA VAL A 91 -3.13 -18.65 16.69
C VAL A 91 -1.97 -19.38 16.01
N TYR A 92 -0.75 -18.92 16.28
CA TYR A 92 0.48 -19.58 15.83
C TYR A 92 1.32 -20.03 17.03
N GLU A 93 1.94 -21.20 16.95
CA GLU A 93 3.00 -21.62 17.86
C GLU A 93 4.37 -21.41 17.21
N ILE A 94 5.22 -20.62 17.87
CA ILE A 94 6.65 -20.54 17.58
C ILE A 94 7.32 -21.70 18.31
N ARG A 95 7.77 -22.69 17.54
CA ARG A 95 8.20 -23.97 18.09
C ARG A 95 9.68 -24.02 18.39
N LEU A 96 10.48 -23.74 17.37
CA LEU A 96 11.93 -23.87 17.40
C LEU A 96 12.54 -22.58 16.88
N LEU A 97 13.60 -22.14 17.54
CA LEU A 97 14.47 -21.06 17.07
C LEU A 97 15.89 -21.58 17.21
N SER A 98 16.64 -21.58 16.11
CA SER A 98 18.04 -22.01 16.12
C SER A 98 18.85 -21.10 15.23
N VAL A 99 19.98 -20.62 15.74
CA VAL A 99 20.92 -19.78 15.00
C VAL A 99 22.31 -20.31 15.27
N GLU A 100 23.13 -20.40 14.22
CA GLU A 100 24.53 -20.80 14.33
C GLU A 100 25.29 -19.88 15.30
N ARG A 101 26.16 -20.44 16.14
CA ARG A 101 26.78 -19.72 17.28
C ARG A 101 27.43 -18.40 16.86
N GLU A 102 28.12 -18.39 15.72
CA GLU A 102 28.82 -17.24 15.17
C GLU A 102 27.87 -16.11 14.68
N TYR A 103 26.58 -16.41 14.46
CA TYR A 103 25.57 -15.46 13.97
C TYR A 103 24.58 -14.98 15.04
N ARG A 104 24.68 -15.49 16.29
CA ARG A 104 23.71 -15.20 17.38
C ARG A 104 23.69 -13.74 17.83
N ASN A 105 24.86 -13.09 17.89
CA ASN A 105 25.00 -11.70 18.34
C ASN A 105 24.94 -10.70 17.17
N GLY A 106 24.28 -11.07 16.07
CA GLY A 106 24.37 -10.36 14.80
C GLY A 106 23.04 -10.12 14.10
N ARG A 107 23.15 -9.80 12.81
CA ARG A 107 22.00 -9.43 11.98
C ARG A 107 21.06 -10.60 11.67
N ALA A 108 21.53 -11.85 11.77
CA ALA A 108 20.75 -13.05 11.43
C ALA A 108 19.56 -13.25 12.37
N LEU A 109 19.78 -13.25 13.68
CA LEU A 109 18.70 -13.42 14.67
C LEU A 109 17.68 -12.28 14.58
N LEU A 110 18.15 -11.03 14.54
CA LEU A 110 17.28 -9.86 14.40
C LEU A 110 16.49 -9.90 13.09
N GLY A 111 17.12 -10.28 11.98
CA GLY A 111 16.43 -10.42 10.71
C GLY A 111 15.40 -11.53 10.69
N LEU A 112 15.67 -12.67 11.34
CA LEU A 112 14.71 -13.77 11.51
C LEU A 112 13.50 -13.34 12.34
N ILE A 113 13.71 -12.66 13.47
CA ILE A 113 12.62 -12.15 14.30
C ILE A 113 11.76 -11.15 13.52
N ARG A 114 12.39 -10.25 12.73
CA ARG A 114 11.66 -9.32 11.85
C ARG A 114 10.85 -10.05 10.79
N PHE A 115 11.46 -11.02 10.13
CA PHE A 115 10.83 -11.81 9.08
C PHE A 115 9.67 -12.65 9.63
N LEU A 116 9.85 -13.24 10.82
CA LEU A 116 8.82 -13.92 11.61
C LEU A 116 7.63 -13.01 11.88
N HIS A 117 7.87 -11.82 12.45
CA HIS A 117 6.78 -10.89 12.77
C HIS A 117 5.98 -10.52 11.51
N ARG A 118 6.66 -10.22 10.40
CA ARG A 118 6.01 -9.90 9.13
C ARG A 118 5.25 -11.09 8.54
N TYR A 119 5.80 -12.29 8.63
CA TYR A 119 5.11 -13.51 8.21
C TYR A 119 3.81 -13.71 8.99
N LEU A 120 3.86 -13.55 10.31
CA LEU A 120 2.69 -13.66 11.16
C LEU A 120 1.64 -12.58 10.83
N LEU A 121 2.05 -11.31 10.67
CA LEU A 121 1.14 -10.21 10.29
C LEU A 121 0.47 -10.46 8.93
N LEU A 122 1.24 -10.89 7.94
CA LEU A 122 0.73 -11.18 6.60
C LEU A 122 -0.32 -12.30 6.61
N ASN A 123 -0.20 -13.24 7.55
CA ASN A 123 -1.15 -14.32 7.76
C ASN A 123 -2.23 -13.99 8.81
N GLY A 124 -2.34 -12.73 9.24
CA GLY A 124 -3.41 -12.25 10.11
C GLY A 124 -3.42 -12.89 11.49
N TYR A 125 -2.25 -13.19 12.06
CA TYR A 125 -2.19 -13.73 13.41
C TYR A 125 -2.78 -12.76 14.45
N GLU A 126 -3.45 -13.32 15.44
CA GLU A 126 -3.97 -12.56 16.59
C GLU A 126 -3.16 -12.87 17.86
N LEU A 127 -2.54 -14.06 17.89
CA LEU A 127 -1.74 -14.54 19.00
C LEU A 127 -0.61 -15.46 18.52
N ALA A 128 0.59 -15.24 19.06
CA ALA A 128 1.70 -16.17 18.93
C ALA A 128 2.08 -16.75 20.29
N LEU A 129 2.19 -18.07 20.37
CA LEU A 129 2.55 -18.84 21.55
C LEU A 129 3.97 -19.36 21.46
N ILE A 130 4.62 -19.50 22.60
CA ILE A 130 5.92 -20.17 22.70
C ILE A 130 6.05 -20.95 24.02
N SER A 131 6.76 -22.07 23.96
CA SER A 131 7.30 -22.76 25.12
C SER A 131 8.73 -22.28 25.33
N ALA A 132 8.92 -21.09 25.92
CA ALA A 132 10.21 -20.41 26.02
C ALA A 132 11.18 -21.14 26.95
N THR A 133 12.44 -21.29 26.54
CA THR A 133 13.49 -21.78 27.45
C THR A 133 13.71 -20.75 28.57
N THR A 134 13.85 -21.23 29.81
CA THR A 134 14.10 -20.37 30.98
C THR A 134 15.42 -19.59 30.88
N ARG A 135 16.35 -20.03 30.03
CA ARG A 135 17.64 -19.36 29.78
C ARG A 135 17.51 -18.07 28.96
N GLU A 136 16.48 -17.97 28.12
CA GLU A 136 16.31 -16.87 27.15
C GLU A 136 15.06 -16.00 27.45
N LEU A 137 14.50 -16.09 28.67
CA LEU A 137 13.35 -15.26 29.08
C LEU A 137 13.56 -13.76 28.84
N PRO A 138 14.75 -13.17 29.12
CA PRO A 138 14.96 -11.75 28.85
C PRO A 138 14.77 -11.37 27.38
N LEU A 139 15.13 -12.25 26.44
CA LEU A 139 14.94 -12.00 25.00
C LEU A 139 13.44 -11.97 24.66
N TYR A 140 12.67 -12.96 25.14
CA TYR A 140 11.23 -13.02 24.86
C TYR A 140 10.47 -11.87 25.51
N GLU A 141 10.83 -11.48 26.74
CA GLU A 141 10.27 -10.30 27.41
C GLU A 141 10.57 -9.00 26.64
N GLN A 142 11.78 -8.86 26.08
CA GLN A 142 12.13 -7.73 25.20
C GLN A 142 11.31 -7.70 23.91
N MET A 143 10.85 -8.86 23.42
CA MET A 143 9.93 -8.99 22.29
C MET A 143 8.46 -8.79 22.70
N GLY A 144 8.18 -8.49 23.97
CA GLY A 144 6.84 -8.24 24.49
C GLY A 144 6.07 -9.49 24.93
N PHE A 145 6.70 -10.67 24.94
CA PHE A 145 6.04 -11.89 25.41
C PHE A 145 5.71 -11.79 26.90
N LYS A 146 4.57 -12.35 27.28
CA LYS A 146 4.13 -12.49 28.69
C LYS A 146 3.87 -13.94 29.02
N SER A 147 4.26 -14.35 30.22
CA SER A 147 3.89 -15.66 30.76
C SER A 147 2.39 -15.71 31.06
N PHE A 148 1.78 -16.87 30.84
CA PHE A 148 0.36 -17.11 31.14
C PHE A 148 0.09 -18.38 31.94
N HIS A 149 1.12 -19.19 32.18
CA HIS A 149 1.03 -20.46 32.91
C HIS A 149 2.31 -20.70 33.72
N SER A 150 2.29 -21.62 34.68
CA SER A 150 3.49 -22.12 35.36
C SER A 150 4.43 -22.87 34.41
N LEU A 151 5.67 -23.10 34.85
CA LEU A 151 6.67 -23.85 34.10
C LEU A 151 6.16 -25.26 33.71
N VAL A 152 6.49 -25.68 32.50
CA VAL A 152 6.16 -27.00 31.94
C VAL A 152 7.45 -27.70 31.50
N GLY A 153 7.43 -29.03 31.39
CA GLY A 153 8.60 -29.84 31.03
C GLY A 153 9.17 -30.62 32.22
N THR A 154 10.41 -31.11 32.07
CA THR A 154 11.13 -31.84 33.12
C THR A 154 11.97 -30.90 33.97
N GLU A 155 12.49 -31.37 35.10
CA GLU A 155 13.42 -30.57 35.93
C GLU A 155 14.69 -30.17 35.15
N GLU A 156 15.16 -31.03 34.25
CA GLU A 156 16.35 -30.81 33.42
C GLU A 156 16.08 -29.86 32.23
N ALA A 157 14.81 -29.72 31.82
CA ALA A 157 14.39 -28.90 30.69
C ALA A 157 13.03 -28.23 30.97
N ALA A 158 13.05 -27.25 31.87
CA ALA A 158 11.88 -26.43 32.19
C ALA A 158 11.68 -25.29 31.17
N PHE A 159 10.44 -25.11 30.74
CA PHE A 159 10.01 -24.09 29.80
C PHE A 159 8.90 -23.22 30.39
N GLN A 160 8.89 -21.95 30.02
CA GLN A 160 7.88 -20.99 30.38
C GLN A 160 6.89 -20.83 29.22
N PRO A 161 5.61 -21.23 29.36
CA PRO A 161 4.59 -20.89 28.39
C PRO A 161 4.38 -19.37 28.35
N MET A 162 4.52 -18.78 27.17
CA MET A 162 4.36 -17.35 26.94
C MET A 162 3.56 -17.06 25.67
N TYR A 163 2.96 -15.88 25.60
CA TYR A 163 2.23 -15.39 24.43
C TYR A 163 2.62 -13.95 24.08
N VAL A 164 2.39 -13.58 22.83
CA VAL A 164 2.47 -12.19 22.34
C VAL A 164 1.36 -11.92 21.33
N THR A 165 0.76 -10.73 21.40
CA THR A 165 -0.15 -10.21 20.36
C THR A 165 0.58 -9.20 19.48
N PRO A 166 0.06 -8.86 18.28
CA PRO A 166 0.64 -7.81 17.44
C PRO A 166 0.91 -6.50 18.20
N ALA A 167 -0.07 -6.03 18.96
CA ALA A 167 0.06 -4.80 19.74
C ALA A 167 1.13 -4.89 20.84
N MET A 168 1.28 -6.06 21.48
CA MET A 168 2.32 -6.29 22.48
C MET A 168 3.72 -6.27 21.85
N PHE A 169 3.88 -6.90 20.68
CA PHE A 169 5.15 -6.90 19.96
C PHE A 169 5.53 -5.49 19.50
N GLU A 170 4.59 -4.74 18.92
CA GLU A 170 4.84 -3.37 18.45
C GLU A 170 5.24 -2.41 19.57
N ALA A 171 4.62 -2.55 20.76
CA ALA A 171 4.94 -1.74 21.93
C ALA A 171 6.25 -2.15 22.63
N SER A 172 6.87 -3.27 22.23
CA SER A 172 8.09 -3.79 22.84
C SER A 172 9.34 -2.98 22.47
N SER A 173 10.45 -3.17 23.20
CA SER A 173 11.73 -2.50 22.91
C SER A 173 12.31 -2.89 21.55
N VAL A 174 11.93 -4.06 21.06
CA VAL A 174 12.36 -4.65 19.80
C VAL A 174 11.42 -4.21 18.65
N GLY A 175 10.12 -4.08 18.92
CA GLY A 175 9.08 -3.75 17.94
C GLY A 175 9.38 -2.47 17.15
N GLY A 176 9.56 -1.34 17.86
CA GLY A 176 9.76 -0.03 17.22
C GLY A 176 11.02 0.09 16.35
N ILE A 177 12.06 -0.73 16.59
CA ILE A 177 13.29 -0.76 15.78
C ILE A 177 13.10 -1.64 14.53
N MET A 178 12.21 -2.64 14.60
CA MET A 178 12.16 -3.75 13.66
C MET A 178 10.99 -3.70 12.66
N THR A 179 10.01 -2.83 12.89
CA THR A 179 8.81 -2.70 12.03
C THR A 179 8.95 -1.70 10.88
N LYS A 180 10.11 -1.06 10.68
CA LYS A 180 10.22 -0.07 9.60
C LYS A 180 9.97 -0.71 8.23
N GLU A 181 8.89 -0.27 7.61
CA GLU A 181 8.51 -0.60 6.25
C GLU A 181 8.87 0.54 5.29
N TYR A 182 9.04 0.18 4.03
CA TYR A 182 9.28 1.11 2.95
C TYR A 182 8.15 0.97 1.95
N THR A 183 7.25 1.95 1.92
CA THR A 183 6.05 1.91 1.08
C THR A 183 6.30 2.48 -0.30
N PHE A 184 6.00 1.65 -1.31
CA PHE A 184 5.91 1.98 -2.72
C PHE A 184 4.45 1.93 -3.20
N LEU A 185 3.51 2.19 -2.28
CA LEU A 185 2.09 2.26 -2.60
C LEU A 185 1.74 3.61 -3.26
N PRO A 186 0.79 3.63 -4.20
CA PRO A 186 0.22 4.89 -4.71
C PRO A 186 -0.72 5.58 -3.70
N GLY A 187 -0.80 5.07 -2.46
CA GLY A 187 -1.71 5.50 -1.40
C GLY A 187 -2.07 4.31 -0.50
N PRO A 188 -1.95 4.41 0.84
CA PRO A 188 -1.43 5.55 1.60
C PRO A 188 0.06 5.79 1.34
N VAL A 189 0.46 7.06 1.43
CA VAL A 189 1.84 7.54 1.23
C VAL A 189 2.43 8.01 2.55
N ASP A 190 3.75 8.16 2.62
CA ASP A 190 4.42 8.70 3.81
C ASP A 190 3.96 10.13 4.09
N ILE A 191 3.62 10.43 5.34
CA ILE A 191 3.18 11.74 5.78
C ILE A 191 4.31 12.42 6.56
N GLU A 192 4.58 13.69 6.27
CA GLU A 192 5.65 14.46 6.92
C GLU A 192 5.29 14.81 8.38
N ASP A 193 6.29 14.93 9.26
CA ASP A 193 6.10 15.17 10.69
C ASP A 193 5.28 16.43 11.00
N ASN A 194 5.46 17.50 10.22
CA ASN A 194 4.67 18.73 10.36
C ASN A 194 3.18 18.49 10.08
N VAL A 195 2.85 17.62 9.12
CA VAL A 195 1.48 17.23 8.79
C VAL A 195 0.88 16.39 9.91
N HIS A 196 1.63 15.42 10.46
CA HIS A 196 1.21 14.68 11.66
C HIS A 196 0.95 15.59 12.85
N LYS A 197 1.86 16.54 13.13
CA LYS A 197 1.69 17.52 14.22
C LYS A 197 0.46 18.39 14.03
N ALA A 198 0.17 18.83 12.81
CA ALA A 198 -1.03 19.61 12.50
C ALA A 198 -2.31 18.77 12.64
N PHE A 199 -2.29 17.52 12.21
CA PHE A 199 -3.42 16.61 12.40
C PHE A 199 -3.71 16.35 13.88
N SER A 200 -2.69 16.26 14.74
CA SER A 200 -2.84 16.06 16.18
C SER A 200 -3.19 17.33 16.97
N ALA A 201 -3.37 18.48 16.30
CA ALA A 201 -3.73 19.72 16.98
C ALA A 201 -5.12 19.65 17.62
N LYS A 202 -5.33 20.42 18.71
CA LYS A 202 -6.66 20.52 19.35
C LYS A 202 -7.70 21.02 18.32
N PRO A 203 -8.85 20.34 18.18
CA PRO A 203 -9.88 20.77 17.24
C PRO A 203 -10.47 22.12 17.61
N ILE A 204 -10.79 22.92 16.59
CA ILE A 204 -11.53 24.19 16.73
C ILE A 204 -12.83 24.13 15.93
N SER A 205 -13.77 25.03 16.24
CA SER A 205 -15.03 25.13 15.50
C SER A 205 -14.80 25.48 14.03
N HIS A 206 -15.46 24.77 13.12
CA HIS A 206 -15.48 25.04 11.68
C HIS A 206 -16.14 26.40 11.33
N ARG A 207 -16.88 26.99 12.27
CA ARG A 207 -17.46 28.34 12.15
C ARG A 207 -16.52 29.45 12.64
N SER A 208 -15.39 29.09 13.26
CA SER A 208 -14.42 30.08 13.76
C SER A 208 -13.72 30.83 12.62
N LYS A 209 -13.28 32.06 12.90
CA LYS A 209 -12.51 32.85 11.93
C LYS A 209 -11.20 32.16 11.52
N SER A 210 -10.52 31.52 12.47
CA SER A 210 -9.27 30.78 12.22
C SER A 210 -9.47 29.62 11.25
N PHE A 211 -10.58 28.87 11.37
CA PHE A 211 -10.92 27.82 10.42
C PHE A 211 -11.16 28.41 9.02
N GLN A 212 -11.97 29.45 8.90
CA GLN A 212 -12.27 30.08 7.62
C GLN A 212 -11.02 30.60 6.91
N VAL A 213 -10.09 31.23 7.65
CA VAL A 213 -8.81 31.70 7.11
C VAL A 213 -7.96 30.52 6.61
N THR A 214 -7.90 29.43 7.39
CA THR A 214 -7.15 28.23 7.01
C THR A 214 -7.74 27.57 5.75
N MET A 215 -9.08 27.46 5.66
CA MET A 215 -9.78 26.96 4.48
C MET A 215 -9.47 27.80 3.23
N GLU A 216 -9.53 29.13 3.34
CA GLU A 216 -9.23 30.02 2.20
C GLU A 216 -7.75 29.94 1.79
N ASN A 217 -6.81 29.80 2.73
CA ASN A 217 -5.40 29.58 2.43
C ASN A 217 -5.16 28.26 1.68
N VAL A 218 -5.82 27.19 2.11
CA VAL A 218 -5.78 25.87 1.45
C VAL A 218 -6.31 25.99 0.02
N LYS A 219 -7.50 26.59 -0.16
CA LYS A 219 -8.09 26.84 -1.48
C LYS A 219 -7.13 27.63 -2.36
N LYS A 220 -6.56 28.73 -1.87
CA LYS A 220 -5.60 29.56 -2.63
C LYS A 220 -4.42 28.73 -3.14
N ARG A 221 -3.82 27.89 -2.29
CA ARG A 221 -2.68 27.04 -2.69
C ARG A 221 -3.08 25.99 -3.73
N LEU A 222 -4.23 25.32 -3.55
CA LEU A 222 -4.76 24.38 -4.53
C LEU A 222 -5.02 25.04 -5.89
N LEU A 223 -5.58 26.25 -5.90
CA LEU A 223 -5.82 27.01 -7.13
C LEU A 223 -4.52 27.46 -7.80
N GLN A 224 -3.52 27.88 -7.02
CA GLN A 224 -2.21 28.23 -7.56
C GLN A 224 -1.53 27.02 -8.22
N MET A 225 -1.58 25.85 -7.58
CA MET A 225 -0.98 24.61 -8.09
C MET A 225 -1.65 24.08 -9.36
N THR A 226 -2.96 24.31 -9.52
CA THR A 226 -3.77 23.72 -10.60
C THR A 226 -4.20 24.72 -11.66
N LYS A 227 -4.03 26.02 -11.43
CA LYS A 227 -4.52 27.13 -12.26
C LYS A 227 -6.04 27.17 -12.48
N ALA A 228 -6.81 26.34 -11.77
CA ALA A 228 -8.26 26.45 -11.73
C ALA A 228 -8.69 27.78 -11.10
N LYS A 229 -9.89 28.26 -11.44
CA LYS A 229 -10.46 29.49 -10.88
C LYS A 229 -11.14 29.27 -9.53
N ARG A 230 -11.72 28.09 -9.31
CA ARG A 230 -12.49 27.73 -8.12
C ARG A 230 -12.25 26.28 -7.71
N VAL A 231 -12.34 26.02 -6.40
CA VAL A 231 -12.21 24.69 -5.81
C VAL A 231 -13.10 24.59 -4.58
N GLN A 232 -13.81 23.47 -4.48
CA GLN A 232 -14.62 23.12 -3.32
C GLN A 232 -14.05 21.89 -2.61
N LEU A 233 -13.95 21.98 -1.29
CA LEU A 233 -13.45 20.91 -0.42
C LEU A 233 -14.63 20.22 0.25
N LEU A 234 -14.71 18.90 0.09
CA LEU A 234 -15.71 18.03 0.73
C LEU A 234 -14.99 17.08 1.69
N LEU A 235 -15.64 16.65 2.79
CA LEU A 235 -15.09 15.57 3.63
C LEU A 235 -15.45 14.23 2.99
N GLY A 236 -14.45 13.58 2.42
CA GLY A 236 -14.60 12.28 1.77
C GLY A 236 -13.37 11.91 0.95
N THR A 237 -13.46 10.78 0.29
CA THR A 237 -12.42 10.28 -0.61
C THR A 237 -12.60 10.84 -2.02
N GLY A 238 -11.63 10.65 -2.91
CA GLY A 238 -11.75 11.08 -4.31
C GLY A 238 -13.00 10.51 -5.02
N THR A 239 -13.48 9.34 -4.60
CA THR A 239 -14.77 8.78 -5.05
C THR A 239 -15.94 9.75 -4.83
N LEU A 240 -15.99 10.42 -3.68
CA LEU A 240 -17.01 11.44 -3.39
C LEU A 240 -16.95 12.62 -4.36
N ALA A 241 -15.74 13.05 -4.74
CA ALA A 241 -15.59 14.12 -5.74
C ALA A 241 -16.10 13.67 -7.12
N ASN A 242 -15.84 12.42 -7.53
CA ASN A 242 -16.38 11.88 -8.78
C ASN A 242 -17.92 11.75 -8.74
N ASP A 243 -18.50 11.29 -7.63
CA ASP A 243 -19.96 11.25 -7.45
C ASP A 243 -20.58 12.66 -7.50
N ALA A 244 -19.95 13.65 -6.84
CA ALA A 244 -20.40 15.04 -6.88
C ALA A 244 -20.35 15.62 -8.31
N ILE A 245 -19.29 15.36 -9.07
CA ILE A 245 -19.19 15.76 -10.48
C ILE A 245 -20.29 15.09 -11.32
N ALA A 246 -20.48 13.77 -11.19
CA ALA A 246 -21.51 13.04 -11.91
C ALA A 246 -22.92 13.60 -11.61
N LEU A 247 -23.20 13.95 -10.35
CA LEU A 247 -24.46 14.57 -9.96
C LEU A 247 -24.62 15.98 -10.52
N GLN A 248 -23.56 16.80 -10.57
CA GLN A 248 -23.65 18.12 -11.20
C GLN A 248 -23.86 18.05 -12.70
N LEU A 249 -23.33 17.02 -13.37
CA LEU A 249 -23.59 16.77 -14.79
C LEU A 249 -25.07 16.46 -15.06
N ARG A 250 -25.89 16.06 -14.08
CA ARG A 250 -27.36 15.91 -14.26
C ARG A 250 -28.06 17.21 -14.62
N SER A 251 -27.44 18.36 -14.31
CA SER A 251 -27.95 19.68 -14.70
C SER A 251 -27.76 19.95 -16.20
N LEU A 252 -26.93 19.14 -16.86
CA LEU A 252 -26.71 19.15 -18.30
C LEU A 252 -27.68 18.15 -18.94
N LYS A 253 -28.43 18.58 -19.96
CA LYS A 253 -29.47 17.75 -20.59
C LYS A 253 -28.94 16.92 -21.75
N GLY A 254 -27.77 17.27 -22.26
CA GLY A 254 -27.12 16.62 -23.40
C GLY A 254 -26.42 15.32 -23.03
N LYS A 255 -26.13 14.55 -24.08
CA LYS A 255 -25.41 13.28 -24.02
C LYS A 255 -23.94 13.53 -23.67
N GLY A 256 -23.34 12.67 -22.86
CA GLY A 256 -21.90 12.72 -22.58
C GLY A 256 -21.09 11.65 -23.29
N LEU A 257 -19.77 11.79 -23.23
CA LEU A 257 -18.80 10.78 -23.64
C LEU A 257 -17.84 10.48 -22.48
N ILE A 258 -17.69 9.20 -22.12
CA ILE A 258 -16.72 8.77 -21.10
C ILE A 258 -15.59 7.99 -21.78
N LEU A 259 -14.34 8.36 -21.48
CA LEU A 259 -13.16 7.68 -22.01
C LEU A 259 -12.59 6.72 -20.97
N THR A 260 -12.36 5.46 -21.35
CA THR A 260 -11.79 4.45 -20.42
C THR A 260 -10.67 3.64 -21.05
N ASN A 261 -9.54 3.53 -20.33
CA ASN A 261 -8.41 2.67 -20.66
C ASN A 261 -7.80 2.01 -19.41
N GLY A 262 -8.61 1.84 -18.36
CA GLY A 262 -8.22 1.25 -17.09
C GLY A 262 -9.35 1.16 -16.07
N GLU A 263 -8.99 0.73 -14.87
CA GLU A 263 -9.91 0.50 -13.75
C GLU A 263 -10.64 1.77 -13.32
N PHE A 264 -9.93 2.90 -13.23
CA PHE A 264 -10.53 4.14 -12.73
C PHE A 264 -11.46 4.78 -13.77
N GLY A 265 -11.15 4.69 -15.07
CA GLY A 265 -12.08 5.07 -16.14
C GLY A 265 -13.37 4.25 -16.09
N ASN A 266 -13.28 2.94 -15.87
CA ASN A 266 -14.47 2.09 -15.70
C ASN A 266 -15.29 2.47 -14.46
N ARG A 267 -14.66 3.00 -13.40
CA ARG A 267 -15.39 3.55 -12.25
C ARG A 267 -16.16 4.82 -12.62
N LEU A 268 -15.61 5.70 -13.46
CA LEU A 268 -16.34 6.89 -13.97
C LEU A 268 -17.63 6.50 -14.69
N VAL A 269 -17.59 5.45 -15.52
CA VAL A 269 -18.80 4.85 -16.13
C VAL A 269 -19.80 4.40 -15.06
N GLY A 270 -19.32 3.73 -14.01
CA GLY A 270 -20.14 3.33 -12.86
C GLY A 270 -20.74 4.49 -12.07
N HIS A 271 -20.04 5.62 -11.94
CA HIS A 271 -20.54 6.84 -11.31
C HIS A 271 -21.62 7.51 -12.17
N ALA A 272 -21.36 7.68 -13.47
CA ALA A 272 -22.30 8.26 -14.42
C ALA A 272 -23.60 7.44 -14.53
N ALA A 273 -23.50 6.12 -14.57
CA ALA A 273 -24.66 5.22 -14.59
C ALA A 273 -25.51 5.35 -13.31
N ARG A 274 -24.88 5.40 -12.13
CA ARG A 274 -25.59 5.61 -10.85
C ARG A 274 -26.25 6.97 -10.77
N ALA A 275 -25.63 8.00 -11.33
CA ALA A 275 -26.20 9.33 -11.46
C ALA A 275 -27.27 9.44 -12.56
N GLN A 276 -27.55 8.35 -13.29
CA GLN A 276 -28.53 8.27 -14.38
C GLN A 276 -28.24 9.27 -15.52
N LEU A 277 -26.95 9.48 -15.83
CA LEU A 277 -26.54 10.29 -16.96
C LEU A 277 -26.77 9.55 -18.28
N HIS A 278 -27.07 10.28 -19.34
CA HIS A 278 -27.09 9.75 -20.70
C HIS A 278 -25.70 9.93 -21.33
N PHE A 279 -25.01 8.83 -21.66
CA PHE A 279 -23.65 8.90 -22.18
C PHE A 279 -23.30 7.70 -23.07
N ASP A 280 -22.33 7.89 -23.96
CA ASP A 280 -21.59 6.82 -24.61
C ASP A 280 -20.25 6.58 -23.92
N THR A 281 -19.63 5.43 -24.18
CA THR A 281 -18.29 5.12 -23.70
C THR A 281 -17.36 4.84 -24.88
N TYR A 282 -16.26 5.57 -24.96
CA TYR A 282 -15.12 5.22 -25.81
C TYR A 282 -14.11 4.44 -24.98
N LYS A 283 -13.92 3.18 -25.34
CA LYS A 283 -13.13 2.23 -24.55
C LYS A 283 -11.92 1.75 -25.34
N LYS A 284 -10.76 1.78 -24.68
CA LYS A 284 -9.54 1.08 -25.09
C LYS A 284 -9.21 -0.03 -24.10
N GLU A 285 -8.38 -0.97 -24.52
CA GLU A 285 -7.91 -2.01 -23.61
C GLU A 285 -7.03 -1.41 -22.51
N MET A 286 -6.90 -2.12 -21.38
CA MET A 286 -6.10 -1.62 -20.27
C MET A 286 -4.64 -1.46 -20.68
N GLY A 287 -4.13 -0.23 -20.59
CA GLY A 287 -2.75 0.11 -20.99
C GLY A 287 -2.62 0.60 -22.44
N GLU A 288 -3.72 0.67 -23.20
CA GLU A 288 -3.70 1.28 -24.53
C GLU A 288 -4.05 2.78 -24.47
N PRO A 289 -3.36 3.63 -25.24
CA PRO A 289 -3.69 5.06 -25.33
C PRO A 289 -5.00 5.28 -26.08
N PHE A 290 -5.65 6.40 -25.80
CA PHE A 290 -6.73 6.88 -26.64
C PHE A 290 -6.21 7.30 -28.02
N ILE A 291 -7.02 7.08 -29.06
CA ILE A 291 -6.68 7.49 -30.41
C ILE A 291 -7.48 8.76 -30.72
N TYR A 292 -6.79 9.90 -30.67
CA TYR A 292 -7.41 11.23 -30.77
C TYR A 292 -8.13 11.48 -32.10
N THR A 293 -7.64 10.87 -33.19
CA THR A 293 -8.32 10.95 -34.50
C THR A 293 -9.64 10.19 -34.52
N GLU A 294 -9.75 9.07 -33.79
CA GLU A 294 -11.03 8.36 -33.63
C GLU A 294 -11.99 9.18 -32.77
N LEU A 295 -11.49 9.80 -31.69
CA LEU A 295 -12.28 10.69 -30.83
C LEU A 295 -12.82 11.88 -31.62
N GLU A 296 -12.00 12.49 -32.46
CA GLU A 296 -12.41 13.59 -33.32
C GLU A 296 -13.54 13.19 -34.27
N GLN A 297 -13.43 12.03 -34.95
CA GLN A 297 -14.49 11.51 -35.82
C GLN A 297 -15.81 11.25 -35.05
N ILE A 298 -15.71 10.71 -33.84
CA ILE A 298 -16.87 10.49 -32.97
C ILE A 298 -17.52 11.83 -32.58
N MET A 299 -16.72 12.84 -32.24
CA MET A 299 -17.21 14.17 -31.86
C MET A 299 -17.71 15.02 -33.04
N GLU A 300 -17.33 14.69 -34.28
CA GLU A 300 -17.89 15.29 -35.50
C GLU A 300 -19.28 14.78 -35.84
N THR A 301 -19.52 13.49 -35.57
CA THR A 301 -20.74 12.78 -35.98
C THR A 301 -21.82 12.82 -34.91
N GLU A 302 -21.43 12.74 -33.64
CA GLU A 302 -22.31 12.74 -32.49
C GLU A 302 -22.29 14.09 -31.76
N ASN A 303 -23.40 14.45 -31.11
CA ASN A 303 -23.51 15.71 -30.38
C ASN A 303 -23.37 15.49 -28.86
N TYR A 304 -22.16 15.67 -28.34
CA TYR A 304 -21.87 15.56 -26.91
C TYR A 304 -21.88 16.93 -26.23
N GLU A 305 -22.45 17.00 -25.02
CA GLU A 305 -22.40 18.20 -24.19
C GLU A 305 -21.20 18.20 -23.23
N TRP A 306 -20.75 17.01 -22.81
CA TRP A 306 -19.63 16.86 -21.87
C TRP A 306 -18.81 15.61 -22.19
N LEU A 307 -17.53 15.65 -21.83
CA LEU A 307 -16.59 14.52 -21.92
C LEU A 307 -15.96 14.28 -20.55
N TRP A 308 -15.79 13.03 -20.12
CA TRP A 308 -15.15 12.71 -18.83
C TRP A 308 -14.12 11.59 -18.96
N PHE A 309 -12.92 11.81 -18.43
CA PHE A 309 -11.82 10.83 -18.48
C PHE A 309 -10.94 10.90 -17.22
N VAL A 310 -10.04 9.94 -17.06
CA VAL A 310 -9.02 9.93 -16.00
C VAL A 310 -7.72 10.50 -16.56
N HIS A 311 -7.14 11.51 -15.91
CA HIS A 311 -5.87 12.11 -16.35
C HIS A 311 -4.72 11.11 -16.21
N HIS A 312 -4.53 10.58 -15.00
CA HIS A 312 -3.53 9.54 -14.73
C HIS A 312 -4.21 8.25 -14.27
N GLU A 313 -4.38 7.33 -15.21
CA GLU A 313 -4.98 6.01 -14.99
C GLU A 313 -4.00 5.14 -14.21
N THR A 314 -4.05 5.29 -12.88
CA THR A 314 -3.08 4.69 -11.96
C THR A 314 -3.08 3.17 -12.02
N SER A 315 -4.15 2.53 -12.50
CA SER A 315 -4.20 1.07 -12.63
C SER A 315 -3.26 0.52 -13.71
N THR A 316 -2.93 1.33 -14.71
CA THR A 316 -2.07 0.96 -15.84
C THR A 316 -0.79 1.78 -15.90
N GLY A 317 -0.74 2.92 -15.20
CA GLY A 317 0.38 3.89 -15.27
C GLY A 317 0.25 4.87 -16.44
N MET A 318 -0.88 4.85 -17.15
CA MET A 318 -1.12 5.72 -18.31
C MET A 318 -1.39 7.17 -17.90
N LEU A 319 -0.81 8.09 -18.64
CA LEU A 319 -1.11 9.52 -18.66
C LEU A 319 -1.88 9.83 -19.94
N ASN A 320 -3.14 10.22 -19.81
CA ASN A 320 -3.97 10.61 -20.93
C ASN A 320 -3.80 12.13 -21.18
N GLU A 321 -3.54 12.54 -22.42
CA GLU A 321 -3.16 13.93 -22.74
C GLU A 321 -4.32 14.91 -22.51
N LEU A 322 -4.23 15.65 -21.39
CA LEU A 322 -5.22 16.66 -21.02
C LEU A 322 -5.26 17.82 -22.02
N ASP A 323 -4.11 18.25 -22.53
CA ASP A 323 -4.02 19.40 -23.44
C ASP A 323 -4.67 19.09 -24.81
N GLU A 324 -4.42 17.90 -25.35
CA GLU A 324 -5.07 17.43 -26.58
C GLU A 324 -6.61 17.33 -26.41
N LEU A 325 -7.07 16.79 -25.28
CA LEU A 325 -8.52 16.73 -24.99
C LEU A 325 -9.13 18.13 -24.77
N ASN A 326 -8.38 19.07 -24.19
CA ASN A 326 -8.81 20.46 -24.07
C ASN A 326 -8.99 21.10 -25.46
N ILE A 327 -8.00 20.94 -26.36
CA ILE A 327 -8.08 21.45 -27.74
C ILE A 327 -9.29 20.87 -28.46
N LEU A 328 -9.46 19.55 -28.38
CA LEU A 328 -10.56 18.84 -29.03
C LEU A 328 -11.93 19.28 -28.48
N CYS A 329 -12.09 19.30 -27.16
CA CYS A 329 -13.35 19.71 -26.53
C CYS A 329 -13.69 21.17 -26.82
N ASN A 330 -12.70 22.06 -26.89
CA ASN A 330 -12.92 23.46 -27.28
C ASN A 330 -13.39 23.58 -28.74
N LYS A 331 -12.83 22.79 -29.67
CA LYS A 331 -13.24 22.77 -31.09
C LYS A 331 -14.73 22.43 -31.23
N TYR A 332 -15.22 21.43 -30.49
CA TYR A 332 -16.60 20.95 -30.54
C TYR A 332 -17.53 21.54 -29.46
N LYS A 333 -17.03 22.49 -28.66
CA LYS A 333 -17.77 23.14 -27.54
C LYS A 333 -18.30 22.14 -26.50
N VAL A 334 -17.54 21.09 -26.23
CA VAL A 334 -17.83 20.06 -25.24
C VAL A 334 -17.22 20.44 -23.90
N LYS A 335 -17.95 20.24 -22.80
CA LYS A 335 -17.46 20.52 -21.45
C LYS A 335 -16.55 19.39 -20.96
N LEU A 336 -15.25 19.67 -20.83
CA LEU A 336 -14.28 18.67 -20.37
C LEU A 336 -14.30 18.48 -18.86
N CYS A 337 -14.53 17.26 -18.40
CA CYS A 337 -14.40 16.82 -17.03
C CYS A 337 -13.22 15.85 -16.90
N VAL A 338 -12.51 15.88 -15.78
CA VAL A 338 -11.31 15.05 -15.60
C VAL A 338 -11.12 14.56 -14.17
N ASP A 339 -10.81 13.27 -14.01
CA ASP A 339 -10.33 12.72 -12.74
C ASP A 339 -8.82 12.94 -12.61
N CYS A 340 -8.43 13.78 -11.66
CA CYS A 340 -7.04 14.12 -11.37
C CYS A 340 -6.57 13.64 -9.98
N ILE A 341 -7.27 12.67 -9.39
CA ILE A 341 -7.03 12.15 -8.03
C ILE A 341 -5.57 11.73 -7.83
N SER A 342 -4.98 11.11 -8.85
CA SER A 342 -3.62 10.55 -8.79
C SER A 342 -2.55 11.44 -9.43
N SER A 343 -2.95 12.46 -10.21
CA SER A 343 -2.00 13.37 -10.88
C SER A 343 -1.73 14.64 -10.09
N ILE A 344 -2.74 15.20 -9.39
CA ILE A 344 -2.56 16.42 -8.59
C ILE A 344 -1.54 16.15 -7.46
N GLY A 345 -0.49 16.97 -7.43
CA GLY A 345 0.63 16.84 -6.49
C GLY A 345 1.71 15.84 -6.92
N ALA A 346 1.48 15.08 -8.01
CA ALA A 346 2.47 14.15 -8.57
C ALA A 346 3.18 14.73 -9.79
N ILE A 347 2.44 15.48 -10.61
CA ILE A 347 2.94 16.22 -11.78
C ILE A 347 2.31 17.62 -11.82
N GLN A 348 2.91 18.51 -12.61
CA GLN A 348 2.31 19.80 -12.93
C GLN A 348 1.03 19.60 -13.76
N ILE A 349 0.02 20.44 -13.52
CA ILE A 349 -1.26 20.36 -14.22
C ILE A 349 -1.86 21.76 -14.42
N ASP A 350 -2.51 21.97 -15.56
CA ASP A 350 -3.25 23.19 -15.88
C ASP A 350 -4.73 22.86 -16.08
N LEU A 351 -5.56 23.30 -15.14
CA LEU A 351 -7.01 23.06 -15.11
C LEU A 351 -7.81 24.30 -15.49
N LYS A 352 -7.21 25.36 -16.04
CA LYS A 352 -7.90 26.64 -16.28
C LYS A 352 -9.08 26.57 -17.28
N ASP A 353 -9.04 25.61 -18.20
CA ASP A 353 -10.02 25.42 -19.29
C ASP A 353 -10.95 24.21 -19.04
N VAL A 354 -10.78 23.53 -17.92
CA VAL A 354 -11.56 22.35 -17.53
C VAL A 354 -12.91 22.76 -16.93
N TYR A 355 -13.98 22.04 -17.25
CA TYR A 355 -15.32 22.27 -16.68
C TYR A 355 -15.38 21.82 -15.21
N PHE A 356 -15.04 20.55 -14.95
CA PHE A 356 -14.88 19.99 -13.60
C PHE A 356 -13.62 19.11 -13.50
N ALA A 357 -12.89 19.18 -12.38
CA ALA A 357 -11.85 18.19 -12.07
C ALA A 357 -11.97 17.67 -10.64
N SER A 358 -11.69 16.38 -10.43
CA SER A 358 -11.62 15.79 -9.09
C SER A 358 -10.18 15.69 -8.57
N GLY A 359 -10.01 15.82 -7.26
CA GLY A 359 -8.74 15.61 -6.57
C GLY A 359 -8.93 15.08 -5.15
N VAL A 360 -7.84 14.72 -4.48
CA VAL A 360 -7.88 14.23 -3.10
C VAL A 360 -6.62 14.60 -2.31
N SER A 361 -6.75 14.71 -0.99
CA SER A 361 -5.64 15.01 -0.07
C SER A 361 -4.65 13.86 0.15
N GLY A 362 -5.13 12.62 0.10
CA GLY A 362 -4.41 11.40 0.56
C GLY A 362 -3.48 10.72 -0.46
N LYS A 363 -3.27 11.33 -1.62
CA LYS A 363 -2.42 10.82 -2.71
C LYS A 363 -1.09 11.58 -2.71
N ALA A 364 -0.62 12.07 -3.86
CA ALA A 364 0.68 12.72 -3.98
C ALA A 364 0.84 14.04 -3.18
N ILE A 365 -0.27 14.64 -2.71
CA ILE A 365 -0.23 15.77 -1.76
C ILE A 365 0.36 15.36 -0.40
N LYS A 366 0.32 14.07 -0.02
CA LYS A 366 0.84 13.54 1.25
C LYS A 366 0.18 14.16 2.49
N SER A 367 -1.10 14.44 2.40
CA SER A 367 -1.93 14.71 3.58
C SER A 367 -2.73 13.45 3.96
N PHE A 368 -3.50 13.52 5.03
CA PHE A 368 -4.38 12.41 5.42
C PHE A 368 -5.53 12.27 4.41
N THR A 369 -5.90 11.01 4.11
CA THR A 369 -7.11 10.71 3.32
C THR A 369 -8.35 11.18 4.07
N GLY A 370 -9.29 11.81 3.35
CA GLY A 370 -10.55 12.29 3.93
C GLY A 370 -10.98 13.67 3.45
N LEU A 371 -10.21 14.32 2.57
CA LEU A 371 -10.65 15.51 1.85
C LEU A 371 -10.61 15.26 0.35
N SER A 372 -11.72 15.54 -0.31
CA SER A 372 -11.85 15.49 -1.76
C SER A 372 -12.09 16.88 -2.33
N PHE A 373 -11.61 17.11 -3.55
CA PHE A 373 -11.64 18.41 -4.19
C PHE A 373 -12.45 18.35 -5.47
N VAL A 374 -13.30 19.35 -5.69
CA VAL A 374 -13.96 19.59 -6.98
C VAL A 374 -13.51 20.95 -7.48
N PHE A 375 -12.66 20.95 -8.49
CA PHE A 375 -12.20 22.15 -9.20
C PHE A 375 -13.17 22.49 -10.32
N HIS A 376 -13.35 23.77 -10.59
CA HIS A 376 -14.19 24.25 -11.70
C HIS A 376 -13.86 25.69 -12.09
N ASN A 377 -14.31 26.08 -13.29
CA ASN A 377 -14.01 27.41 -13.86
C ASN A 377 -15.24 28.28 -14.15
N HIS A 378 -16.41 27.87 -13.65
CA HIS A 378 -17.70 28.54 -13.85
C HIS A 378 -18.41 28.75 -12.51
N ASN A 379 -19.56 29.41 -12.48
CA ASN A 379 -20.36 29.49 -11.25
C ASN A 379 -21.27 28.27 -11.17
N VAL A 380 -21.20 27.54 -10.05
CA VAL A 380 -22.08 26.41 -9.76
C VAL A 380 -23.11 26.88 -8.74
N LYS A 381 -24.41 26.79 -9.10
CA LYS A 381 -25.51 27.17 -8.22
C LYS A 381 -25.99 25.96 -7.43
N VAL A 382 -26.59 26.20 -6.27
CA VAL A 382 -27.29 25.16 -5.50
C VAL A 382 -28.34 24.48 -6.37
N ASN A 383 -28.38 23.15 -6.29
CA ASN A 383 -29.35 22.30 -6.97
C ASN A 383 -30.10 21.46 -5.92
N GLU A 384 -31.31 21.90 -5.59
CA GLU A 384 -32.17 21.28 -4.58
C GLU A 384 -32.62 19.84 -4.94
N THR A 385 -32.40 19.38 -6.17
CA THR A 385 -32.69 18.01 -6.59
C THR A 385 -31.56 17.02 -6.28
N LEU A 386 -30.41 17.52 -5.82
CA LEU A 386 -29.25 16.71 -5.46
C LEU A 386 -29.18 16.49 -3.95
N PRO A 387 -28.61 15.36 -3.49
CA PRO A 387 -28.27 15.19 -2.09
C PRO A 387 -27.37 16.33 -1.62
N ALA A 388 -27.79 17.03 -0.57
CA ALA A 388 -27.20 18.30 -0.16
C ALA A 388 -25.68 18.22 0.11
N TYR A 389 -25.20 17.07 0.60
CA TYR A 389 -23.77 16.82 0.85
C TYR A 389 -22.91 16.68 -0.42
N MET A 390 -23.51 16.35 -1.57
CA MET A 390 -22.82 16.19 -2.86
C MET A 390 -23.10 17.35 -3.82
N ASP A 391 -23.93 18.32 -3.43
CA ASP A 391 -24.18 19.50 -4.23
C ASP A 391 -23.01 20.50 -4.11
N VAL A 392 -22.16 20.55 -5.14
CA VAL A 392 -21.03 21.49 -5.23
C VAL A 392 -21.48 22.95 -5.11
N GLY A 393 -22.72 23.28 -5.50
CA GLY A 393 -23.30 24.61 -5.35
C GLY A 393 -23.45 25.04 -3.88
N MET A 394 -23.84 24.10 -3.00
CA MET A 394 -23.88 24.35 -1.55
C MET A 394 -22.51 24.73 -1.00
N TYR A 395 -21.45 24.07 -1.48
CA TYR A 395 -20.08 24.40 -1.09
C TYR A 395 -19.63 25.74 -1.67
N GLU A 396 -19.96 26.05 -2.92
CA GLU A 396 -19.66 27.35 -3.53
C GLU A 396 -20.25 28.51 -2.72
N GLU A 397 -21.54 28.48 -2.42
CA GLU A 397 -22.23 29.55 -1.68
C GLU A 397 -21.74 29.69 -0.22
N ASN A 398 -21.27 28.59 0.37
CA ASN A 398 -20.82 28.55 1.76
C ASN A 398 -19.29 28.49 1.92
N LYS A 399 -18.52 28.86 0.88
CA LYS A 399 -17.04 28.90 0.90
C LYS A 399 -16.42 27.58 1.38
N SER A 400 -16.95 26.46 0.89
CA SER A 400 -16.60 25.08 1.25
C SER A 400 -16.98 24.66 2.67
N ILE A 401 -17.80 25.43 3.40
CA ILE A 401 -18.24 25.11 4.78
C ILE A 401 -19.77 25.13 4.92
N PRO A 402 -20.54 24.40 4.09
CA PRO A 402 -21.99 24.28 4.28
C PRO A 402 -22.30 23.52 5.59
N TYR A 403 -21.53 22.47 5.90
CA TYR A 403 -21.75 21.55 7.02
C TYR A 403 -20.55 21.52 7.98
N SER A 404 -20.67 20.68 9.02
CA SER A 404 -19.57 20.38 9.94
C SER A 404 -18.35 19.88 9.17
N HIS A 405 -17.21 20.51 9.41
CA HIS A 405 -15.96 20.24 8.70
C HIS A 405 -14.84 19.86 9.69
N SER A 406 -13.90 19.01 9.25
CA SER A 406 -12.75 18.61 10.07
C SER A 406 -11.65 19.68 10.07
N TRP A 407 -11.39 20.27 11.25
CA TRP A 407 -10.25 21.16 11.46
C TRP A 407 -8.92 20.42 11.25
N ASN A 408 -8.79 19.24 11.83
CA ASN A 408 -7.56 18.45 11.83
C ASN A 408 -7.13 18.08 10.40
N LEU A 409 -8.07 17.68 9.55
CA LEU A 409 -7.77 17.38 8.14
C LEU A 409 -7.40 18.65 7.35
N ILE A 410 -8.12 19.75 7.53
CA ILE A 410 -7.83 21.01 6.82
C ILE A 410 -6.49 21.59 7.26
N TYR A 411 -6.16 21.52 8.55
CA TYR A 411 -4.89 22.02 9.05
C TYR A 411 -3.72 21.14 8.60
N ALA A 412 -3.88 19.81 8.62
CA ALA A 412 -2.90 18.89 8.03
C ALA A 412 -2.71 19.14 6.53
N LEU A 413 -3.77 19.39 5.77
CA LEU A 413 -3.69 19.73 4.35
C LEU A 413 -2.97 21.07 4.12
N GLN A 414 -3.20 22.08 4.97
CA GLN A 414 -2.47 23.35 4.89
C GLN A 414 -0.96 23.13 5.03
N GLU A 415 -0.52 22.31 5.98
CA GLU A 415 0.91 21.99 6.15
C GLU A 415 1.46 21.18 4.98
N ALA A 416 0.71 20.19 4.49
CA ALA A 416 1.12 19.36 3.37
C ALA A 416 1.32 20.19 2.09
N LEU A 417 0.48 21.20 1.85
CA LEU A 417 0.56 22.05 0.67
C LEU A 417 1.77 22.98 0.63
N LYS A 418 2.49 23.18 1.75
CA LYS A 418 3.70 24.02 1.79
C LYS A 418 4.84 23.44 0.96
N ARG A 419 4.90 22.11 0.81
CA ARG A 419 5.94 21.45 0.02
C ARG A 419 5.90 21.78 -1.48
N PHE A 420 4.79 22.35 -1.96
CA PHE A 420 4.62 22.78 -3.35
C PHE A 420 4.91 24.27 -3.55
N GLU A 421 5.49 24.96 -2.55
CA GLU A 421 5.99 26.33 -2.70
C GLU A 421 7.24 26.39 -3.60
N ASP A 422 8.03 25.30 -3.63
CA ASP A 422 9.05 25.05 -4.63
C ASP A 422 8.64 23.88 -5.54
N GLU A 423 9.02 23.93 -6.82
CA GLU A 423 8.65 22.89 -7.80
C GLU A 423 9.53 21.62 -7.67
N MET A 424 10.44 21.56 -6.68
CA MET A 424 11.39 20.45 -6.53
C MET A 424 10.72 19.11 -6.24
N VAL A 425 9.48 19.10 -5.75
CA VAL A 425 8.72 17.87 -5.50
C VAL A 425 8.53 17.06 -6.78
N PHE A 426 8.21 17.73 -7.89
CA PHE A 426 7.96 17.05 -9.17
C PHE A 426 9.24 16.46 -9.75
N GLU A 427 10.37 17.16 -9.62
CA GLU A 427 11.67 16.67 -10.09
C GLU A 427 12.13 15.45 -9.29
N LYS A 428 11.96 15.44 -7.97
CA LYS A 428 12.31 14.27 -7.13
C LYS A 428 11.50 13.01 -7.50
N ILE A 429 10.23 13.20 -7.87
CA ILE A 429 9.36 12.11 -8.32
C ILE A 429 9.89 11.56 -9.66
N LYS A 430 10.26 12.43 -10.61
CA LYS A 430 10.89 12.05 -11.89
C LYS A 430 12.22 11.34 -11.71
N GLU A 431 13.10 11.83 -10.84
CA GLU A 431 14.39 11.20 -10.53
C GLU A 431 14.21 9.79 -9.96
N THR A 432 13.27 9.64 -9.02
CA THR A 432 12.90 8.34 -8.44
C THR A 432 12.37 7.38 -9.51
N TYR A 433 11.49 7.87 -10.38
CA TYR A 433 10.96 7.08 -11.48
C TYR A 433 12.09 6.63 -12.42
N ALA A 434 12.95 7.54 -12.89
CA ALA A 434 14.05 7.20 -13.78
C ALA A 434 15.01 6.14 -13.21
N TYR A 435 15.30 6.23 -11.90
CA TYR A 435 16.14 5.24 -11.21
C TYR A 435 15.51 3.84 -11.22
N ILE A 436 14.22 3.75 -10.89
CA ILE A 436 13.48 2.48 -10.86
C ILE A 436 13.25 1.94 -12.28
N GLU A 437 12.94 2.80 -13.25
CA GLU A 437 12.75 2.45 -14.66
C GLU A 437 13.97 1.75 -15.23
N GLN A 438 15.17 2.28 -14.96
CA GLN A 438 16.42 1.69 -15.43
C GLN A 438 16.58 0.25 -14.92
N ALA A 439 16.25 0.01 -13.64
CA ALA A 439 16.35 -1.32 -13.04
C ALA A 439 15.29 -2.28 -13.58
N ILE A 440 14.03 -1.85 -13.69
CA ILE A 440 12.93 -2.66 -14.28
C ILE A 440 13.27 -3.05 -15.72
N THR A 441 13.77 -2.11 -16.52
CA THR A 441 14.18 -2.35 -17.91
C THR A 441 15.34 -3.35 -17.98
N THR A 442 16.33 -3.22 -17.08
CA THR A 442 17.46 -4.15 -16.99
C THR A 442 17.03 -5.57 -16.61
N MET A 443 15.98 -5.71 -15.79
CA MET A 443 15.38 -7.00 -15.45
C MET A 443 14.54 -7.61 -16.58
N GLY A 444 14.29 -6.87 -17.68
CA GLY A 444 13.43 -7.32 -18.78
C GLY A 444 11.94 -7.39 -18.41
N LEU A 445 11.53 -6.70 -17.34
CA LEU A 445 10.14 -6.70 -16.89
C LEU A 445 9.27 -5.84 -17.81
N LYS A 446 8.10 -6.36 -18.16
CA LYS A 446 7.15 -5.68 -19.05
C LYS A 446 6.29 -4.69 -18.28
N LEU A 447 6.29 -3.44 -18.72
CA LEU A 447 5.33 -2.43 -18.25
C LEU A 447 4.01 -2.52 -19.03
N VAL A 448 2.90 -2.23 -18.34
CA VAL A 448 1.55 -2.22 -18.94
C VAL A 448 1.38 -1.02 -19.87
N SER A 449 1.79 0.17 -19.44
CA SER A 449 1.74 1.39 -20.26
C SER A 449 2.96 1.51 -21.19
N PRO A 450 2.77 1.94 -22.45
CA PRO A 450 3.85 2.42 -23.30
C PRO A 450 4.55 3.62 -22.66
N LYS A 451 5.87 3.71 -22.85
CA LYS A 451 6.71 4.74 -22.23
C LYS A 451 6.29 6.16 -22.62
N GLU A 452 5.86 6.33 -23.86
CA GLU A 452 5.44 7.61 -24.44
C GLU A 452 4.15 8.15 -23.79
N HIS A 453 3.36 7.26 -23.19
CA HIS A 453 2.09 7.59 -22.54
C HIS A 453 2.12 7.28 -21.04
N ALA A 454 3.30 7.16 -20.42
CA ALA A 454 3.43 6.88 -19.00
C ALA A 454 3.74 8.16 -18.20
N ALA A 455 3.13 8.31 -17.03
CA ALA A 455 3.53 9.36 -16.09
C ALA A 455 4.68 8.86 -15.18
N PRO A 456 5.59 9.75 -14.74
CA PRO A 456 6.66 9.40 -13.80
C PRO A 456 6.15 9.20 -12.37
N ILE A 457 5.00 8.56 -12.17
CA ILE A 457 4.27 8.46 -10.90
C ILE A 457 4.28 7.03 -10.36
N ILE A 458 4.04 6.06 -11.24
CA ILE A 458 3.86 4.65 -10.88
C ILE A 458 4.25 3.74 -12.04
N PHE A 459 4.87 2.61 -11.73
CA PHE A 459 5.02 1.49 -12.65
C PHE A 459 3.90 0.49 -12.42
N THR A 460 3.23 0.07 -13.48
CA THR A 460 2.41 -1.14 -13.46
C THR A 460 3.14 -2.22 -14.24
N ILE A 461 3.59 -3.25 -13.53
CA ILE A 461 4.44 -4.31 -14.07
C ILE A 461 3.57 -5.54 -14.32
N GLN A 462 3.59 -6.04 -15.55
CA GLN A 462 2.98 -7.31 -15.91
C GLN A 462 3.97 -8.45 -15.63
N LEU A 463 3.62 -9.33 -14.70
CA LEU A 463 4.44 -10.51 -14.40
C LEU A 463 4.18 -11.64 -15.41
N ASN A 464 5.21 -12.44 -15.66
CA ASN A 464 5.13 -13.62 -16.51
C ASN A 464 4.11 -14.63 -15.97
N LYS A 465 3.52 -15.46 -16.84
CA LYS A 465 2.44 -16.42 -16.46
C LYS A 465 2.84 -17.44 -15.39
N GLY A 466 4.14 -17.74 -15.25
CA GLY A 466 4.65 -18.64 -14.21
C GLY A 466 4.80 -17.99 -12.83
N LEU A 467 4.65 -16.67 -12.74
CA LEU A 467 4.72 -15.90 -11.52
C LEU A 467 3.32 -15.49 -11.07
N SER A 468 3.13 -15.39 -9.75
CA SER A 468 1.93 -14.83 -9.14
C SER A 468 2.25 -13.46 -8.54
N SER A 469 1.48 -12.43 -8.91
CA SER A 469 1.61 -11.09 -8.31
C SER A 469 1.38 -11.09 -6.82
N LYS A 470 0.53 -11.98 -6.31
CA LYS A 470 0.36 -12.19 -4.88
C LYS A 470 1.65 -12.73 -4.24
N LEU A 471 2.23 -13.81 -4.77
CA LEU A 471 3.45 -14.39 -4.19
C LEU A 471 4.64 -13.43 -4.25
N VAL A 472 4.81 -12.70 -5.35
CA VAL A 472 5.88 -11.69 -5.47
C VAL A 472 5.65 -10.51 -4.51
N GLY A 473 4.41 -10.03 -4.41
CA GLY A 473 4.04 -8.96 -3.48
C GLY A 473 4.25 -9.36 -2.02
N ASP A 474 3.78 -10.55 -1.64
CA ASP A 474 3.97 -11.16 -0.31
C ASP A 474 5.48 -11.27 0.00
N ALA A 475 6.28 -11.78 -0.94
CA ALA A 475 7.73 -11.93 -0.77
C ALA A 475 8.43 -10.58 -0.51
N LEU A 476 8.06 -9.52 -1.25
CA LEU A 476 8.56 -8.17 -1.02
C LEU A 476 8.10 -7.61 0.34
N ALA A 477 6.84 -7.84 0.71
CA ALA A 477 6.30 -7.39 1.99
C ALA A 477 7.03 -8.05 3.18
N LEU A 478 7.36 -9.34 3.09
CA LEU A 478 8.17 -10.03 4.10
C LEU A 478 9.58 -9.41 4.25
N GLN A 479 10.15 -8.88 3.15
CA GLN A 479 11.40 -8.10 3.20
C GLN A 479 11.20 -6.65 3.68
N GLY A 480 9.96 -6.19 3.82
CA GLY A 480 9.59 -4.86 4.31
C GLY A 480 9.41 -3.82 3.22
N TYR A 481 9.25 -4.26 1.98
CA TYR A 481 9.01 -3.42 0.82
C TYR A 481 7.56 -3.59 0.39
N ILE A 482 6.74 -2.59 0.68
CA ILE A 482 5.29 -2.67 0.47
C ILE A 482 4.99 -2.11 -0.92
N VAL A 483 4.75 -3.01 -1.88
CA VAL A 483 4.28 -2.69 -3.23
C VAL A 483 2.77 -2.90 -3.33
N HIS A 484 2.13 -2.37 -4.36
CA HIS A 484 0.67 -2.52 -4.51
C HIS A 484 0.36 -3.71 -5.41
N TYR A 485 -0.30 -4.72 -4.88
CA TYR A 485 -0.64 -5.97 -5.60
C TYR A 485 -1.97 -6.58 -5.14
N GLU A 486 -2.46 -6.20 -3.97
CA GLU A 486 -3.61 -6.84 -3.31
C GLU A 486 -4.95 -6.49 -3.96
N SER A 487 -5.04 -5.38 -4.71
CA SER A 487 -6.27 -4.99 -5.42
C SER A 487 -6.74 -6.10 -6.36
N ALA A 488 -8.06 -6.36 -6.38
CA ALA A 488 -8.63 -7.45 -7.18
C ALA A 488 -8.28 -7.37 -8.66
N TYR A 489 -8.23 -6.16 -9.26
CA TYR A 489 -7.82 -5.98 -10.65
C TYR A 489 -6.33 -6.29 -10.88
N LEU A 490 -5.46 -6.05 -9.90
CA LEU A 490 -4.03 -6.37 -9.99
C LEU A 490 -3.81 -7.88 -9.93
N GLN A 491 -4.45 -8.56 -8.98
CA GLN A 491 -4.37 -10.02 -8.89
C GLN A 491 -4.95 -10.69 -10.13
N LYS A 492 -6.11 -10.23 -10.61
CA LYS A 492 -6.76 -10.76 -11.82
C LYS A 492 -5.87 -10.65 -13.06
N ASN A 493 -5.15 -9.54 -13.21
CA ASN A 493 -4.30 -9.30 -14.37
C ASN A 493 -2.83 -9.76 -14.17
N ASN A 494 -2.50 -10.32 -13.00
CA ASN A 494 -1.14 -10.71 -12.60
C ASN A 494 -0.15 -9.53 -12.62
N TRP A 495 -0.57 -8.40 -12.05
CA TRP A 495 0.21 -7.17 -11.99
C TRP A 495 0.66 -6.82 -10.58
N ILE A 496 1.81 -6.17 -10.49
CA ILE A 496 2.25 -5.44 -9.29
C ILE A 496 2.50 -3.99 -9.66
N GLN A 497 2.42 -3.10 -8.68
CA GLN A 497 2.65 -1.68 -8.88
C GLN A 497 3.65 -1.10 -7.90
N ILE A 498 4.54 -0.25 -8.41
CA ILE A 498 5.58 0.45 -7.65
C ILE A 498 5.41 1.95 -7.88
N ALA A 499 4.98 2.66 -6.84
CA ALA A 499 4.82 4.11 -6.88
C ALA A 499 6.12 4.85 -6.54
N CYS A 500 6.27 6.04 -7.11
CA CYS A 500 7.45 6.90 -6.97
C CYS A 500 7.17 8.13 -6.11
N LEU A 501 6.16 8.05 -5.24
CA LEU A 501 5.65 9.21 -4.49
C LEU A 501 6.44 9.52 -3.22
N ASN A 502 7.05 8.52 -2.58
CA ASN A 502 7.75 8.71 -1.30
C ASN A 502 9.21 9.16 -1.47
N HIS A 503 9.82 9.60 -0.37
CA HIS A 503 11.25 9.89 -0.37
C HIS A 503 12.00 8.62 0.00
N TYR A 504 12.67 8.03 -1.00
CA TYR A 504 13.46 6.84 -0.81
C TYR A 504 14.94 7.18 -0.75
N LYS A 505 15.67 6.57 0.19
CA LYS A 505 17.12 6.54 0.07
C LYS A 505 17.49 5.57 -1.05
N GLU A 506 18.49 5.92 -1.85
CA GLU A 506 18.95 5.06 -2.95
C GLU A 506 19.25 3.63 -2.51
N ARG A 507 19.89 3.47 -1.33
CA ARG A 507 20.17 2.14 -0.74
C ARG A 507 18.91 1.29 -0.52
N ASP A 508 17.78 1.92 -0.20
CA ASP A 508 16.54 1.25 0.14
C ASP A 508 15.81 0.86 -1.17
N MET A 509 15.84 1.72 -2.20
CA MET A 509 15.38 1.37 -3.55
C MET A 509 16.18 0.22 -4.15
N LYS A 510 17.53 0.30 -4.09
CA LYS A 510 18.41 -0.76 -4.60
C LYS A 510 18.13 -2.12 -3.95
N ARG A 511 17.89 -2.15 -2.64
CA ARG A 511 17.54 -3.38 -1.94
C ARG A 511 16.17 -3.91 -2.35
N MET A 512 15.17 -3.05 -2.46
CA MET A 512 13.84 -3.43 -2.96
C MET A 512 13.94 -4.04 -4.37
N LEU A 513 14.69 -3.40 -5.27
CA LEU A 513 14.91 -3.87 -6.64
C LEU A 513 15.67 -5.20 -6.69
N ASN A 514 16.68 -5.40 -5.85
CA ASN A 514 17.37 -6.68 -5.73
C ASN A 514 16.42 -7.78 -5.23
N CYS A 515 15.55 -7.49 -4.25
CA CYS A 515 14.54 -8.44 -3.79
C CYS A 515 13.55 -8.79 -4.91
N LEU A 516 13.08 -7.80 -5.67
CA LEU A 516 12.22 -8.02 -6.84
C LEU A 516 12.94 -8.90 -7.87
N GLN A 517 14.19 -8.59 -8.19
CA GLN A 517 15.00 -9.36 -9.13
C GLN A 517 15.11 -10.83 -8.73
N LEU A 518 15.38 -11.12 -7.46
CA LEU A 518 15.42 -12.50 -6.95
C LEU A 518 14.08 -13.21 -7.15
N CYS A 519 12.96 -12.53 -6.84
CA CYS A 519 11.62 -13.12 -6.98
C CYS A 519 11.27 -13.44 -8.44
N VAL A 520 11.69 -12.60 -9.39
CA VAL A 520 11.30 -12.75 -10.81
C VAL A 520 12.28 -13.58 -11.64
N LEU A 521 13.55 -13.69 -11.23
CA LEU A 521 14.58 -14.48 -11.94
C LEU A 521 14.76 -15.90 -11.38
N GLN A 522 14.50 -16.15 -10.09
CA GLN A 522 14.62 -17.50 -9.51
C GLN A 522 13.62 -18.51 -10.10
N SER A 523 12.62 -18.06 -10.85
CA SER A 523 11.66 -18.94 -11.55
C SER A 523 12.19 -19.50 -12.87
N GLU A 524 13.30 -18.98 -13.40
CA GLU A 524 13.97 -19.50 -14.60
C GLU A 524 15.21 -20.34 -14.28
N VAL A 525 15.62 -20.40 -13.01
CA VAL A 525 16.80 -21.13 -12.57
C VAL A 525 16.37 -22.39 -11.81
N HIS A 526 15.98 -23.40 -12.58
CA HIS A 526 16.19 -24.78 -12.15
C HIS A 526 17.71 -25.04 -12.19
N ILE A 527 18.36 -25.04 -11.03
CA ILE A 527 19.65 -25.70 -10.84
C ILE A 527 19.44 -26.89 -9.91
#